data_AF-A0ABD7EF06-F1
#
_entry.id   AF-A0ABD7EF06-F1
#
_cell.length_a   1.000
_cell.length_b   1.000
_cell.length_c   1.000
_cell.angle_alpha   90.00
_cell.angle_beta   90.00
_cell.angle_gamma   90.00
#
_symmetry.space_group_name_H-M   'P 1'
#
loop_
_entity.id
_entity.type
_entity.pdbx_description
1 polymer ?
#
loop_
_entity_poly.entity_id
_entity_poly.type
_entity_poly.pdbx_seq_one_letter_code
_entity_poly.pdbx_strand_id
1 'polypeptide(L)'
;MRKKIEMNLSKYPLNGVLIKGELADELTEIASIKENSIIEARQRMQEIDECAEKKFVQGYYDGYVKGIIDARGSVVSIIDVFSNALEINRLRIIDELKRILLKSLENVEVFKSVFEQWLEKLPTTDSLVYLYVPSRYKEKFLYTESSCFTRLQKEIRIDYHEDNKFVFLLNNL
;
A
#
# COMPACT_ATOMS: atom_id res chain seq x y z
N MET A 1 34.66 84.30 -65.58
CA MET A 1 35.60 83.33 -64.96
C MET A 1 34.80 82.32 -64.14
N ARG A 2 35.00 81.01 -64.33
CA ARG A 2 34.39 79.98 -63.47
C ARG A 2 35.34 79.67 -62.31
N LYS A 3 34.85 79.75 -61.07
CA LYS A 3 35.60 79.33 -59.87
C LYS A 3 35.69 77.80 -59.85
N LYS A 4 36.91 77.27 -59.80
CA LYS A 4 37.17 75.85 -59.55
C LYS A 4 36.95 75.61 -58.06
N ILE A 5 35.96 74.80 -57.71
CA ILE A 5 35.73 74.35 -56.34
C ILE A 5 36.54 73.07 -56.16
N GLU A 6 37.54 73.10 -55.27
CA GLU A 6 38.24 71.88 -54.87
C GLU A 6 37.35 71.09 -53.90
N MET A 7 36.99 69.87 -54.30
CA MET A 7 36.29 68.92 -53.45
C MET A 7 37.30 67.92 -52.87
N ASN A 8 37.74 68.15 -51.64
CA ASN A 8 38.44 67.15 -50.82
C ASN A 8 37.43 66.28 -50.06
N LEU A 9 36.70 65.43 -50.77
CA LEU A 9 35.86 64.39 -50.15
C LEU A 9 36.25 63.06 -50.77
N SER A 10 36.65 62.09 -49.94
CA SER A 10 36.85 60.71 -50.40
C SER A 10 35.51 60.19 -50.94
N LYS A 11 35.53 59.71 -52.19
CA LYS A 11 34.35 59.17 -52.86
C LYS A 11 34.61 57.75 -53.30
N TYR A 12 33.66 56.87 -53.03
CA TYR A 12 33.75 55.45 -53.39
C TYR A 12 32.62 55.09 -54.34
N PRO A 13 32.89 54.28 -55.38
CA PRO A 13 31.84 53.78 -56.25
C PRO A 13 31.06 52.66 -55.55
N LEU A 14 29.74 52.80 -55.47
CA LEU A 14 28.81 51.77 -55.00
C LEU A 14 27.67 51.64 -56.03
N ASN A 15 27.50 50.44 -56.61
CA ASN A 15 26.48 50.15 -57.63
C ASN A 15 26.40 51.19 -58.77
N GLY A 16 27.56 51.67 -59.24
CA GLY A 16 27.65 52.65 -60.34
C GLY A 16 27.46 54.11 -59.92
N VAL A 17 27.31 54.42 -58.63
CA VAL A 17 27.14 55.78 -58.10
C VAL A 17 28.26 56.12 -57.12
N LEU A 18 28.80 57.35 -57.17
CA LEU A 18 29.82 57.81 -56.24
C LEU A 18 29.19 58.30 -54.93
N ILE A 19 29.55 57.66 -53.81
CA ILE A 19 29.10 58.01 -52.46
C ILE A 19 30.25 58.58 -51.62
N LYS A 20 29.93 59.30 -50.53
CA LYS A 20 30.94 59.80 -49.57
C LYS A 20 31.55 58.64 -48.76
N GLY A 21 32.83 58.75 -48.39
CA GLY A 21 33.55 57.76 -47.57
C GLY A 21 32.86 57.41 -46.26
N GLU A 22 32.43 58.40 -45.47
CA GLU A 22 31.72 58.21 -44.19
C GLU A 22 30.50 57.28 -44.35
N LEU A 23 29.71 57.47 -45.41
CA LEU A 23 28.54 56.64 -45.70
C LEU A 23 28.93 55.21 -46.12
N ALA A 24 30.07 55.04 -46.80
CA ALA A 24 30.57 53.72 -47.17
C ALA A 24 31.05 52.93 -45.94
N ASP A 25 31.69 53.61 -44.98
CA ASP A 25 32.14 53.02 -43.72
C ASP A 25 30.95 52.61 -42.85
N GLU A 26 29.94 53.47 -42.69
CA GLU A 26 28.69 53.17 -41.99
C GLU A 26 27.96 51.95 -42.58
N LEU A 27 27.88 51.86 -43.92
CA LEU A 27 27.26 50.71 -44.60
C LEU A 27 28.01 49.40 -44.34
N THR A 28 29.34 49.48 -44.23
CA THR A 28 30.19 48.32 -43.91
C THR A 28 29.98 47.88 -42.46
N GLU A 29 29.89 48.82 -41.52
CA GLU A 29 29.58 48.56 -40.12
C GLU A 29 28.18 47.92 -39.96
N ILE A 30 27.16 48.47 -40.62
CA ILE A 30 25.79 47.90 -40.62
C ILE A 30 25.80 46.47 -41.16
N ALA A 31 26.54 46.21 -42.24
CA ALA A 31 26.66 44.86 -42.80
C ALA A 31 27.32 43.90 -41.81
N SER A 32 28.38 44.33 -41.12
CA SER A 32 29.07 43.53 -40.11
C SER A 32 28.18 43.23 -38.89
N ILE A 33 27.47 44.23 -38.37
CA ILE A 33 26.52 44.07 -37.26
C ILE A 33 25.42 43.09 -37.63
N LYS A 34 24.87 43.20 -38.85
CA LYS A 34 23.83 42.30 -39.34
C LYS A 34 24.31 40.86 -39.40
N GLU A 35 25.51 40.62 -39.94
CA GLU A 35 26.08 39.26 -40.02
C GLU A 35 26.34 38.68 -38.63
N ASN A 36 26.96 39.45 -37.74
CA ASN A 36 27.23 39.02 -36.36
C ASN A 36 25.93 38.72 -35.60
N SER A 37 24.90 39.55 -35.77
CA SER A 37 23.58 39.32 -35.15
C SER A 37 22.93 38.02 -35.63
N ILE A 38 23.10 37.67 -36.91
CA ILE A 38 22.60 36.41 -37.48
C ILE A 38 23.37 35.22 -36.90
N ILE A 39 24.70 35.31 -36.77
CA ILE A 39 25.54 34.26 -36.20
C ILE A 39 25.17 34.03 -34.72
N GLU A 40 25.08 35.09 -33.92
CA GLU A 40 24.70 35.01 -32.51
C GLU A 40 23.30 34.42 -32.34
N ALA A 41 22.34 34.86 -33.16
CA ALA A 41 20.98 34.32 -33.13
C ALA A 41 20.97 32.80 -33.41
N ARG A 42 21.75 32.33 -34.40
CA ARG A 42 21.86 30.90 -34.71
C ARG A 42 22.49 30.11 -33.57
N GLN A 43 23.55 30.62 -32.96
CA GLN A 43 24.19 29.96 -31.81
C GLN A 43 23.22 29.83 -30.64
N ARG A 44 22.50 30.90 -30.29
CA ARG A 44 21.50 30.87 -29.22
C ARG A 44 20.36 29.90 -29.52
N MET A 45 19.90 29.84 -30.77
CA MET A 45 18.88 28.86 -31.18
C MET A 45 19.37 27.43 -30.97
N GLN A 46 20.61 27.13 -31.38
CA GLN A 46 21.20 25.80 -31.17
C GLN A 46 21.33 25.46 -29.67
N GLU A 47 21.78 26.40 -28.84
CA GLU A 47 21.87 26.21 -27.39
C GLU A 47 20.50 25.94 -26.75
N ILE A 48 19.45 26.64 -27.22
CA ILE A 48 18.07 26.42 -26.76
C ILE A 48 17.60 25.03 -27.15
N ASP A 49 17.85 24.58 -28.38
CA ASP A 49 17.45 23.27 -28.86
C ASP A 49 18.15 22.15 -28.06
N GLU A 50 19.46 22.26 -27.83
CA GLU A 50 20.21 21.33 -27.00
C GLU A 50 19.72 21.32 -25.53
N CYS A 51 19.35 22.48 -25.00
CA CYS A 51 18.78 22.59 -23.65
C CYS A 51 17.40 21.93 -23.57
N ALA A 52 16.55 22.15 -24.58
CA ALA A 52 15.22 21.57 -24.66
C ALA A 52 15.29 20.04 -24.73
N GLU A 53 16.20 19.49 -25.54
CA GLU A 53 16.40 18.05 -25.66
C GLU A 53 16.86 17.43 -24.32
N LYS A 54 17.81 18.05 -23.63
CA LYS A 54 18.26 17.59 -22.30
C LYS A 54 17.11 17.56 -21.29
N LYS A 55 16.28 18.60 -21.26
CA LYS A 55 15.10 18.67 -20.37
C LYS A 55 14.04 17.62 -20.74
N PHE A 56 13.84 17.37 -22.04
CA PHE A 56 12.93 16.33 -22.49
C PHE A 56 13.38 14.94 -22.02
N VAL A 57 14.66 14.61 -22.23
CA VAL A 57 15.25 13.34 -21.78
C VAL A 57 15.15 13.19 -20.26
N GLN A 58 15.47 14.23 -19.51
CA GLN A 58 15.34 14.22 -18.06
C GLN A 58 13.88 13.99 -17.63
N GLY A 59 12.93 14.72 -18.21
CA GLY A 59 11.51 14.56 -17.92
C GLY A 59 11.00 13.14 -18.22
N TYR A 60 11.52 12.50 -19.28
CA TYR A 60 11.21 11.10 -19.59
C TYR A 60 11.68 10.16 -18.48
N TYR A 61 12.94 10.29 -18.02
CA TYR A 61 13.48 9.46 -16.94
C TYR A 61 12.76 9.70 -15.61
N ASP A 62 12.53 10.97 -15.25
CA ASP A 62 11.83 11.33 -14.02
C ASP A 62 10.38 10.80 -14.02
N GLY A 63 9.69 10.91 -15.16
CA GLY A 63 8.35 10.37 -15.36
C GLY A 63 8.32 8.85 -15.25
N TYR A 64 9.30 8.14 -15.85
CA TYR A 64 9.43 6.70 -15.73
C TYR A 64 9.66 6.27 -14.27
N VAL A 65 10.63 6.87 -13.58
CA VAL A 65 10.94 6.54 -12.18
C VAL A 65 9.74 6.78 -11.28
N LYS A 66 9.09 7.94 -11.41
CA LYS A 66 7.89 8.27 -10.65
C LYS A 66 6.75 7.29 -10.93
N GLY A 67 6.51 6.97 -12.21
CA GLY A 67 5.47 6.01 -12.60
C GLY A 67 5.69 4.62 -12.00
N ILE A 68 6.95 4.15 -11.97
CA ILE A 68 7.30 2.87 -11.34
C ILE A 68 7.09 2.91 -9.82
N ILE A 69 7.48 3.99 -9.15
CA ILE A 69 7.28 4.16 -7.70
C ILE A 69 5.78 4.18 -7.36
N ASP A 70 4.99 4.95 -8.11
CA ASP A 70 3.55 5.07 -7.90
C ASP A 70 2.82 3.72 -8.13
N ALA A 71 3.21 2.99 -9.19
CA ALA A 71 2.71 1.65 -9.46
C ALA A 71 3.07 0.68 -8.31
N ARG A 72 4.32 0.71 -7.83
CA ARG A 72 4.75 -0.12 -6.69
C ARG A 72 3.99 0.21 -5.42
N GLY A 73 3.81 1.49 -5.11
CA GLY A 73 3.03 1.94 -3.95
C GLY A 73 1.58 1.44 -4.00
N SER A 74 0.98 1.47 -5.19
CA SER A 74 -0.37 0.96 -5.43
C SER A 74 -0.47 -0.55 -5.17
N VAL A 75 0.52 -1.34 -5.62
CA VAL A 75 0.56 -2.79 -5.37
C VAL A 75 0.68 -3.09 -3.87
N VAL A 76 1.53 -2.37 -3.13
CA VAL A 76 1.67 -2.55 -1.67
C VAL A 76 0.35 -2.28 -0.96
N SER A 77 -0.31 -1.16 -1.28
CA SER A 77 -1.62 -0.82 -0.72
C SER A 77 -2.67 -1.92 -0.96
N ILE A 78 -2.70 -2.48 -2.17
CA ILE A 78 -3.61 -3.59 -2.50
C ILE A 78 -3.29 -4.85 -1.67
N ILE A 79 -2.02 -5.18 -1.50
CA ILE A 79 -1.59 -6.31 -0.66
C ILE A 79 -2.05 -6.12 0.79
N ASP A 80 -1.93 -4.91 1.34
CA ASP A 80 -2.37 -4.61 2.71
C ASP A 80 -3.90 -4.78 2.86
N VAL A 81 -4.68 -4.30 1.89
CA VAL A 81 -6.14 -4.48 1.86
C VAL A 81 -6.50 -5.97 1.84
N PHE A 82 -5.86 -6.77 0.98
CA PHE A 82 -6.11 -8.20 0.92
C PHE A 82 -5.71 -8.93 2.21
N SER A 83 -4.55 -8.60 2.77
CA SER A 83 -4.06 -9.17 4.03
C SER A 83 -5.06 -8.92 5.17
N ASN A 84 -5.54 -7.69 5.30
CA ASN A 84 -6.54 -7.34 6.31
C ASN A 84 -7.86 -8.09 6.11
N ALA A 85 -8.34 -8.21 4.87
CA ALA A 85 -9.56 -8.96 4.57
C ALA A 85 -9.42 -10.46 4.90
N LEU A 86 -8.24 -11.05 4.65
CA LEU A 86 -7.94 -12.43 5.02
C LEU A 86 -7.94 -12.64 6.53
N GLU A 87 -7.32 -11.73 7.29
CA GLU A 87 -7.32 -11.78 8.76
C GLU A 87 -8.73 -11.71 9.36
N ILE A 88 -9.55 -10.77 8.87
CA ILE A 88 -10.95 -10.64 9.29
C ILE A 88 -11.72 -11.93 8.97
N ASN A 89 -11.55 -12.47 7.76
CA ASN A 89 -12.21 -13.71 7.39
C ASN A 89 -11.74 -14.91 8.23
N ARG A 90 -10.45 -15.01 8.55
CA ARG A 90 -9.91 -16.06 9.43
C ARG A 90 -10.57 -15.98 10.80
N LEU A 91 -10.65 -14.80 11.40
CA LEU A 91 -11.29 -14.61 12.70
C LEU A 91 -12.78 -14.97 12.66
N ARG A 92 -13.50 -14.58 11.61
CA ARG A 92 -14.92 -14.94 11.41
C ARG A 92 -15.10 -16.45 11.34
N ILE A 93 -14.29 -17.15 10.54
CA ILE A 93 -14.36 -18.61 10.40
C ILE A 93 -14.07 -19.31 11.73
N ILE A 94 -13.06 -18.84 12.48
CA ILE A 94 -12.76 -19.38 13.82
C ILE A 94 -13.95 -19.22 14.76
N ASP A 95 -14.61 -18.06 14.74
CA ASP A 95 -15.79 -17.80 15.58
C ASP A 95 -17.01 -18.66 15.17
N GLU A 96 -17.21 -18.86 13.86
CA GLU A 96 -18.22 -19.78 13.34
C GLU A 96 -17.95 -21.23 13.75
N LEU A 97 -16.71 -21.70 13.63
CA LEU A 97 -16.32 -23.04 14.08
C LEU A 97 -16.54 -23.21 15.59
N LYS A 98 -16.16 -22.23 16.41
CA LYS A 98 -16.44 -22.24 17.85
C LYS A 98 -17.94 -22.37 18.12
N ARG A 99 -18.78 -21.61 17.42
CA ARG A 99 -20.25 -21.70 17.55
C ARG A 99 -20.77 -23.09 17.18
N ILE A 100 -20.30 -23.67 16.08
CA ILE A 100 -20.69 -25.03 15.64
C ILE A 100 -20.31 -26.06 16.71
N LEU A 101 -19.07 -26.00 17.22
CA LEU A 101 -18.59 -26.91 18.25
C LEU A 101 -19.35 -26.74 19.58
N LEU A 102 -19.68 -25.51 19.97
CA LEU A 102 -20.50 -25.29 21.16
C LEU A 102 -21.93 -25.83 20.97
N LYS A 103 -22.48 -25.73 19.76
CA LYS A 103 -23.80 -26.27 19.43
C LYS A 103 -23.82 -27.80 19.45
N SER A 104 -22.74 -28.47 19.07
CA SER A 104 -22.68 -29.94 19.12
C SER A 104 -22.68 -30.48 20.56
N LEU A 105 -22.16 -29.71 21.53
CA LEU A 105 -22.22 -30.05 22.96
C LEU A 105 -23.63 -30.01 23.54
N GLU A 106 -24.63 -29.49 22.81
CA GLU A 106 -26.03 -29.62 23.23
C GLU A 106 -26.56 -31.06 23.07
N ASN A 107 -25.85 -31.90 22.32
CA ASN A 107 -26.08 -33.34 22.27
C ASN A 107 -25.33 -34.01 23.44
N VAL A 108 -26.07 -34.68 24.32
CA VAL A 108 -25.56 -35.27 25.56
C VAL A 108 -24.49 -36.33 25.29
N GLU A 109 -24.63 -37.16 24.25
CA GLU A 109 -23.64 -38.20 23.92
C GLU A 109 -22.32 -37.60 23.43
N VAL A 110 -22.40 -36.54 22.62
CA VAL A 110 -21.21 -35.81 22.15
C VAL A 110 -20.52 -35.14 23.33
N PHE A 111 -21.28 -34.46 24.19
CA PHE A 111 -20.77 -33.86 25.41
C PHE A 111 -20.07 -34.91 26.29
N LYS A 112 -20.72 -36.05 26.54
CA LYS A 112 -20.20 -37.14 27.36
C LYS A 112 -18.86 -37.63 26.82
N SER A 113 -18.77 -37.91 25.52
CA SER A 113 -17.53 -38.37 24.91
C SER A 113 -16.39 -37.34 25.01
N VAL A 114 -16.68 -36.06 24.81
CA VAL A 114 -15.68 -34.98 24.95
C VAL A 114 -15.23 -34.82 26.39
N PHE A 115 -16.16 -34.89 27.33
CA PHE A 115 -15.88 -34.74 28.76
C PHE A 115 -15.10 -35.93 29.32
N GLU A 116 -15.44 -37.16 28.94
CA GLU A 116 -14.67 -38.38 29.29
C GLU A 116 -13.22 -38.28 28.77
N GLN A 117 -13.01 -37.89 27.51
CA GLN A 117 -11.67 -37.68 26.95
C GLN A 117 -10.89 -36.57 27.65
N TRP A 118 -11.57 -35.53 28.13
CA TRP A 118 -10.93 -34.47 28.93
C TRP A 118 -10.52 -35.01 30.30
N LEU A 119 -11.39 -35.77 30.97
CA LEU A 119 -11.10 -36.39 32.27
C LEU A 119 -9.90 -37.35 32.23
N GLU A 120 -9.75 -38.12 31.14
CA GLU A 120 -8.60 -39.02 30.93
C GLU A 120 -7.25 -38.28 30.86
N LYS A 121 -7.26 -37.01 30.41
CA LYS A 121 -6.04 -36.18 30.33
C LYS A 121 -5.64 -35.54 31.65
N LEU A 122 -6.52 -35.57 32.64
CA LEU A 122 -6.27 -34.96 33.94
C LEU A 122 -5.41 -35.88 34.81
N PRO A 123 -4.46 -35.32 35.58
CA PRO A 123 -3.62 -36.12 36.48
C PRO A 123 -4.46 -36.96 37.44
N THR A 124 -3.97 -38.15 37.81
CA THR A 124 -4.67 -39.18 38.61
C THR A 124 -4.78 -38.88 40.10
N THR A 125 -4.36 -37.70 40.56
CA THR A 125 -4.62 -37.25 41.93
C THR A 125 -6.12 -37.22 42.20
N ASP A 126 -6.56 -37.56 43.43
CA ASP A 126 -7.95 -37.70 43.91
C ASP A 126 -8.76 -36.38 43.86
N SER A 127 -8.81 -35.74 42.70
CA SER A 127 -9.39 -34.43 42.49
C SER A 127 -10.86 -34.57 42.13
N LEU A 128 -11.73 -34.16 43.05
CA LEU A 128 -13.14 -33.87 42.80
C LEU A 128 -13.27 -32.91 41.60
N VAL A 129 -14.11 -33.29 40.63
CA VAL A 129 -14.43 -32.46 39.46
C VAL A 129 -15.79 -31.85 39.64
N TYR A 130 -15.87 -30.52 39.57
CA TYR A 130 -17.14 -29.81 39.51
C TYR A 130 -17.53 -29.57 38.06
N LEU A 131 -18.69 -30.10 37.69
CA LEU A 131 -19.31 -29.89 36.41
C LEU A 131 -20.53 -28.99 36.59
N TYR A 132 -20.45 -27.79 36.03
CA TYR A 132 -21.54 -26.82 36.00
C TYR A 132 -22.25 -26.91 34.64
N VAL A 133 -23.52 -27.31 34.68
CA VAL A 133 -24.35 -27.54 33.49
C VAL A 133 -25.41 -26.45 33.38
N PRO A 134 -25.63 -25.87 32.20
CA PRO A 134 -26.76 -24.95 31.98
C PRO A 134 -28.10 -25.59 32.36
N SER A 135 -28.92 -24.91 33.16
CA SER A 135 -30.22 -25.39 33.68
C SER A 135 -31.14 -25.88 32.56
N ARG A 136 -31.06 -25.30 31.36
CA ARG A 136 -31.81 -25.72 30.17
C ARG A 136 -31.54 -27.16 29.72
N TYR A 137 -30.43 -27.76 30.16
CA TYR A 137 -30.09 -29.16 29.87
C TYR A 137 -30.36 -30.10 31.04
N LYS A 138 -30.87 -29.60 32.17
CA LYS A 138 -31.08 -30.37 33.40
C LYS A 138 -31.89 -31.65 33.17
N GLU A 139 -33.03 -31.55 32.50
CA GLU A 139 -33.84 -32.74 32.21
C GLU A 139 -33.08 -33.76 31.35
N LYS A 140 -32.35 -33.31 30.34
CA LYS A 140 -31.58 -34.20 29.46
C LYS A 140 -30.46 -34.91 30.22
N PHE A 141 -29.78 -34.23 31.14
CA PHE A 141 -28.69 -34.80 31.93
C PHE A 141 -29.18 -35.68 33.10
N LEU A 142 -30.30 -35.35 33.74
CA LEU A 142 -30.90 -36.16 34.81
C LEU A 142 -31.22 -37.60 34.36
N TYR A 143 -31.70 -37.78 33.13
CA TYR A 143 -31.93 -39.13 32.58
C TYR A 143 -30.64 -39.90 32.30
N THR A 144 -29.51 -39.21 32.17
CA THR A 144 -28.20 -39.80 31.81
C THR A 144 -27.27 -39.96 33.03
N GLU A 145 -27.52 -39.24 34.14
CA GLU A 145 -26.74 -39.25 35.38
C GLU A 145 -26.50 -40.66 35.96
N SER A 146 -27.43 -41.61 35.79
CA SER A 146 -27.26 -43.01 36.22
C SER A 146 -26.21 -43.81 35.44
N SER A 147 -25.79 -43.34 34.27
CA SER A 147 -24.89 -44.05 33.34
C SER A 147 -23.71 -43.20 32.82
N CYS A 148 -23.69 -41.91 33.15
CA CYS A 148 -22.84 -40.94 32.48
C CYS A 148 -21.34 -41.11 32.77
N PHE A 149 -20.94 -41.55 33.97
CA PHE A 149 -19.53 -41.52 34.36
C PHE A 149 -19.05 -42.79 35.08
N THR A 150 -19.74 -43.91 34.87
CA THR A 150 -19.48 -45.19 35.57
C THR A 150 -18.09 -45.78 35.29
N ARG A 151 -17.39 -45.32 34.24
CA ARG A 151 -16.05 -45.78 33.87
C ARG A 151 -14.92 -45.00 34.55
N LEU A 152 -15.23 -43.94 35.28
CA LEU A 152 -14.23 -42.99 35.77
C LEU A 152 -13.97 -43.19 37.27
N GLN A 153 -12.69 -43.24 37.66
CA GLN A 153 -12.26 -43.33 39.06
C GLN A 153 -12.34 -41.98 39.81
N LYS A 154 -12.93 -40.94 39.20
CA LYS A 154 -12.99 -39.58 39.74
C LYS A 154 -14.39 -39.26 40.22
N GLU A 155 -14.49 -38.65 41.40
CA GLU A 155 -15.75 -38.09 41.89
C GLU A 155 -16.14 -36.87 41.06
N ILE A 156 -17.36 -36.86 40.53
CA ILE A 156 -17.89 -35.78 39.71
C ILE A 156 -19.13 -35.23 40.41
N ARG A 157 -19.09 -33.94 40.74
CA ARG A 157 -20.24 -33.21 41.29
C ARG A 157 -20.84 -32.35 40.21
N ILE A 158 -22.13 -32.53 39.98
CA ILE A 158 -22.86 -31.79 38.95
C ILE A 158 -23.74 -30.76 39.63
N ASP A 159 -23.56 -29.49 39.28
CA ASP A 159 -24.41 -28.38 39.68
C ASP A 159 -25.00 -27.70 38.44
N TYR A 160 -26.18 -27.09 38.59
CA TYR A 160 -26.92 -26.47 37.49
C TYR A 160 -26.95 -24.93 37.64
N HIS A 161 -26.85 -24.20 36.54
CA HIS A 161 -26.84 -22.73 36.54
C HIS A 161 -27.54 -22.10 35.33
N GLU A 162 -27.88 -20.81 35.42
CA GLU A 162 -28.66 -20.12 34.39
C GLU A 162 -27.87 -19.66 33.15
N ASP A 163 -26.53 -19.60 33.21
CA ASP A 163 -25.69 -19.30 32.04
C ASP A 163 -25.75 -20.42 30.97
N ASN A 164 -25.38 -20.11 29.73
CA ASN A 164 -25.46 -20.98 28.55
C ASN A 164 -24.21 -21.86 28.32
N LYS A 165 -23.15 -21.69 29.11
CA LYS A 165 -21.87 -22.39 28.92
C LYS A 165 -21.71 -23.52 29.92
N PHE A 166 -21.17 -24.65 29.47
CA PHE A 166 -20.67 -25.67 30.39
C PHE A 166 -19.36 -25.19 31.04
N VAL A 167 -19.22 -25.39 32.36
CA VAL A 167 -18.00 -25.02 33.08
C VAL A 167 -17.47 -26.23 33.84
N PHE A 168 -16.16 -26.46 33.73
CA PHE A 168 -15.44 -27.55 34.39
C PHE A 168 -14.43 -26.95 35.36
N LEU A 169 -14.48 -27.33 36.63
CA LEU A 169 -13.50 -26.91 37.64
C LEU A 169 -12.87 -28.14 38.30
N LEU A 170 -11.57 -28.05 38.53
CA LEU A 170 -10.81 -29.01 39.35
C LEU A 170 -10.67 -28.43 40.75
N ASN A 171 -11.00 -29.21 41.77
CA ASN A 171 -10.68 -28.84 43.13
C ASN A 171 -9.21 -29.21 43.42
N ASN A 172 -8.29 -28.31 43.08
CA ASN A 172 -6.89 -28.38 43.49
C ASN A 172 -6.59 -27.28 44.52
N LEU A 173 -7.52 -27.04 45.46
CA LEU A 173 -7.28 -26.23 46.65
C LEU A 173 -6.68 -27.09 47.76
#